data_AF-A0A7C3DI50-F1
#
_entry.id   AF-A0A7C3DI50-F1
#
_cell.length_a   1.000
_cell.length_b   1.000
_cell.length_c   1.000
_cell.angle_alpha   90.00
_cell.angle_beta   90.00
_cell.angle_gamma   90.00
#
_symmetry.space_group_name_H-M   'P 1'
#
loop_
_entity.id
_entity.type
_entity.pdbx_description
1 polymer ?
#
loop_
_entity_poly.entity_id
_entity_poly.type
_entity_poly.pdbx_seq_one_letter_code
_entity_poly.pdbx_strand_id
1 'polypeptide(L)'
;MRNSEIERVAETHYFIRHVLKRALTNYELTSGAKETFPGCSTYWDIWTQRFSQKFFDMGTLIRAAASVETFLRDYYAYKKGYQNLSQLRQDRKYKKNIFQRTMPWHKKNGAIPLLLDVGVDLEKLSDFPTIQELMLHRHLYAHNLGVIDDSYIEDLKNLTGTDLLDKPEISSKYPAEDVYWFEPLGRINLYIEAVRRFCNELT
;
A
#
# COMPACT_ATOMS: atom_id res chain seq x y z
N MET A 1 11.87 -16.50 -8.54
CA MET A 1 12.58 -15.26 -8.16
C MET A 1 12.05 -14.82 -6.80
N ARG A 2 12.87 -14.77 -5.74
CA ARG A 2 12.37 -14.36 -4.41
C ARG A 2 12.24 -12.83 -4.35
N ASN A 3 11.11 -12.33 -3.84
CA ASN A 3 10.91 -10.90 -3.60
C ASN A 3 11.44 -10.54 -2.20
N SER A 4 12.68 -10.09 -2.08
CA SER A 4 13.25 -9.73 -0.77
C SER A 4 12.59 -8.50 -0.14
N GLU A 5 11.98 -7.63 -0.93
CA GLU A 5 11.36 -6.40 -0.41
C GLU A 5 10.08 -6.70 0.37
N ILE A 6 9.22 -7.60 -0.13
CA ILE A 6 8.00 -7.97 0.63
C ILE A 6 8.35 -8.68 1.94
N GLU A 7 9.41 -9.49 1.97
CA GLU A 7 9.87 -10.14 3.20
C GLU A 7 10.33 -9.12 4.25
N ARG A 8 11.03 -8.05 3.84
CA ARG A 8 11.39 -6.94 4.75
C ARG A 8 10.17 -6.17 5.25
N VAL A 9 9.14 -6.03 4.41
CA VAL A 9 7.87 -5.40 4.82
C VAL A 9 7.15 -6.27 5.84
N ALA A 10 7.09 -7.58 5.60
CA ALA A 10 6.51 -8.55 6.52
C ALA A 10 7.25 -8.57 7.87
N GLU A 11 8.59 -8.55 7.87
CA GLU A 11 9.38 -8.42 9.10
C GLU A 11 9.07 -7.12 9.85
N THR A 12 8.94 -6.00 9.12
CA THR A 12 8.55 -4.71 9.70
C THR A 12 7.20 -4.81 10.40
N HIS A 13 6.22 -5.44 9.75
CA HIS A 13 4.85 -5.51 10.25
C HIS A 13 4.66 -6.55 11.37
N TYR A 14 5.13 -7.77 11.16
CA TYR A 14 4.90 -8.90 12.08
C TYR A 14 5.86 -8.93 13.27
N PHE A 15 7.02 -8.28 13.16
CA PHE A 15 8.02 -8.31 14.22
C PHE A 15 8.33 -6.92 14.76
N ILE A 16 8.88 -6.02 13.94
CA ILE A 16 9.38 -4.71 14.41
C ILE A 16 8.26 -3.87 15.02
N ARG A 17 7.06 -3.87 14.44
CA ARG A 17 5.87 -3.19 14.99
C ARG A 17 5.55 -3.63 16.42
N HIS A 18 5.65 -4.93 16.70
CA HIS A 18 5.40 -5.47 18.04
C HIS A 18 6.50 -5.10 19.03
N VAL A 19 7.77 -5.09 18.58
CA VAL A 19 8.89 -4.60 19.39
C VAL A 19 8.70 -3.13 19.76
N LEU A 20 8.33 -2.28 18.78
CA LEU A 20 8.06 -0.87 18.99
C LEU A 20 6.91 -0.65 19.98
N LYS A 21 5.77 -1.32 19.77
CA LYS A 21 4.63 -1.25 20.68
C LYS A 21 5.04 -1.61 22.10
N ARG A 22 5.70 -2.76 22.28
CA ARG A 22 6.16 -3.21 23.60
C ARG A 22 7.10 -2.21 24.25
N ALA A 23 8.06 -1.67 23.49
CA ALA A 23 8.98 -0.66 24.00
C ALA A 23 8.20 0.57 24.49
N LEU A 24 7.33 1.15 23.67
CA LEU A 24 6.57 2.35 24.03
C LEU A 24 5.58 2.15 25.18
N THR A 25 5.00 0.96 25.32
CA THR A 25 4.13 0.63 26.47
C THR A 25 4.91 0.51 27.77
N ASN A 26 6.18 0.09 27.73
CA ASN A 26 7.00 -0.10 28.92
C ASN A 26 7.62 1.20 29.47
N TYR A 27 7.49 2.33 28.77
CA TYR A 27 7.96 3.63 29.25
C TYR A 27 6.79 4.45 29.79
N GLU A 28 6.79 4.68 31.10
CA GLU A 28 5.91 5.64 31.74
C GLU A 28 6.24 7.08 31.29
N LEU A 29 5.21 7.92 31.23
CA LEU A 29 5.38 9.32 30.91
C LEU A 29 6.10 10.08 32.03
N THR A 30 7.01 10.97 31.64
CA THR A 30 7.58 11.97 32.55
C THR A 30 6.50 12.94 33.04
N SER A 31 6.75 13.62 34.16
CA SER A 31 5.81 14.58 34.75
C SER A 31 5.37 15.66 33.74
N GLY A 32 6.33 16.26 33.00
CA GLY A 32 6.01 17.26 31.97
C GLY A 32 5.25 16.69 30.77
N ALA A 33 5.49 15.42 30.40
CA ALA A 33 4.70 14.78 29.35
C ALA A 33 3.25 14.53 29.80
N LYS A 34 3.02 14.19 31.07
CA LYS A 34 1.66 14.03 31.63
C LYS A 34 0.89 15.34 31.64
N GLU A 35 1.55 16.48 31.86
CA GLU A 35 0.95 17.81 31.77
C GLU A 35 0.53 18.15 30.34
N THR A 36 1.35 17.77 29.35
CA THR A 36 1.08 18.03 27.93
C THR A 36 0.02 17.08 27.35
N PHE A 37 -0.03 15.84 27.83
CA PHE A 37 -0.90 14.78 27.33
C PHE A 37 -1.76 14.18 28.46
N PRO A 38 -2.77 14.92 28.96
CA PRO A 38 -3.64 14.44 30.01
C PRO A 38 -4.40 13.18 29.56
N GLY A 39 -4.53 12.21 30.47
CA GLY A 39 -5.20 10.93 30.21
C GLY A 39 -4.31 9.85 29.57
N CYS A 40 -3.06 10.17 29.21
CA CYS A 40 -2.08 9.18 28.77
C CYS A 40 -1.24 8.67 29.95
N SER A 41 -0.94 7.37 29.98
CA SER A 41 -0.08 6.75 31.01
C SER A 41 1.30 6.38 30.46
N THR A 42 1.36 6.03 29.18
CA THR A 42 2.56 5.54 28.50
C THR A 42 2.85 6.33 27.22
N TYR A 43 4.08 6.22 26.70
CA TYR A 43 4.40 6.79 25.39
C TYR A 43 3.63 6.12 24.24
N TRP A 44 3.16 4.89 24.43
CA TRP A 44 2.25 4.24 23.48
C TRP A 44 0.91 4.97 23.38
N ASP A 45 0.37 5.45 24.50
CA ASP A 45 -0.90 6.19 24.50
C ASP A 45 -0.78 7.47 23.66
N ILE A 46 0.30 8.25 23.87
CA ILE A 46 0.60 9.44 23.05
C ILE A 46 0.73 9.05 21.57
N TRP A 47 1.50 8.01 21.28
CA TRP A 47 1.72 7.52 19.91
C TRP A 47 0.42 7.18 19.19
N THR A 48 -0.54 6.56 19.90
CA THR A 48 -1.85 6.24 19.33
C THR A 48 -2.77 7.45 19.22
N GLN A 49 -2.81 8.32 20.24
CA GLN A 49 -3.62 9.54 20.27
C GLN A 49 -3.26 10.50 19.13
N ARG A 50 -1.99 10.52 18.72
CA ARG A 50 -1.49 11.38 17.63
C ARG A 50 -1.51 10.71 16.26
N PHE A 51 -2.21 9.58 16.12
CA PHE A 51 -2.27 8.77 14.91
C PHE A 51 -0.92 8.27 14.38
N SER A 52 0.16 8.35 15.15
CA SER A 52 1.50 7.91 14.70
C SER A 52 1.52 6.43 14.31
N GLN A 53 0.71 5.60 14.97
CA GLN A 53 0.50 4.21 14.55
C GLN A 53 -0.12 4.08 13.16
N LYS A 54 -1.06 4.97 12.80
CA LYS A 54 -1.72 4.95 11.49
C LYS A 54 -0.72 5.36 10.41
N PHE A 55 0.08 6.40 10.64
CA PHE A 55 1.15 6.79 9.71
C PHE A 55 2.24 5.72 9.55
N PHE A 56 2.59 5.00 10.62
CA PHE A 56 3.48 3.83 10.52
C PHE A 56 2.87 2.73 9.65
N ASP A 57 1.59 2.41 9.87
CA ASP A 57 0.85 1.40 9.12
C ASP A 57 0.67 1.82 7.64
N MET A 58 0.44 3.11 7.35
CA MET A 58 0.45 3.68 5.98
C MET A 58 1.79 3.46 5.29
N GLY A 59 2.89 3.78 5.96
CA GLY A 59 4.23 3.56 5.41
C GLY A 59 4.49 2.08 5.11
N THR A 60 3.99 1.18 5.95
CA THR A 60 4.07 -0.27 5.73
C THR A 60 3.30 -0.68 4.47
N LEU A 61 2.07 -0.18 4.29
CA LEU A 61 1.26 -0.47 3.11
C LEU A 61 1.87 0.09 1.82
N ILE A 62 2.38 1.33 1.85
CA ILE A 62 3.09 1.94 0.71
C ILE A 62 4.29 1.08 0.29
N ARG A 63 5.06 0.56 1.26
CA ARG A 63 6.19 -0.33 0.98
C ARG A 63 5.74 -1.68 0.42
N ALA A 64 4.65 -2.25 0.92
CA ALA A 64 4.06 -3.48 0.36
C ALA A 64 3.70 -3.28 -1.12
N ALA A 65 3.02 -2.18 -1.44
CA ALA A 65 2.65 -1.84 -2.81
C ALA A 65 3.87 -1.56 -3.72
N ALA A 66 4.89 -0.86 -3.21
CA ALA A 66 6.16 -0.65 -3.93
C ALA A 66 6.91 -1.96 -4.22
N SER A 67 6.75 -2.98 -3.37
CA SER A 67 7.34 -4.30 -3.62
C SER A 67 6.70 -5.02 -4.81
N VAL A 68 5.43 -4.74 -5.15
CA VAL A 68 4.77 -5.22 -6.38
C VAL A 68 5.39 -4.55 -7.61
N GLU A 69 5.55 -3.23 -7.56
CA GLU A 69 6.13 -2.45 -8.67
C GLU A 69 7.54 -2.94 -9.01
N THR A 70 8.38 -3.07 -7.99
CA THR A 70 9.77 -3.54 -8.13
C THR A 70 9.83 -4.97 -8.63
N PHE A 71 8.99 -5.87 -8.09
CA PHE A 71 8.93 -7.26 -8.53
C PHE A 71 8.49 -7.39 -9.99
N LEU A 72 7.41 -6.73 -10.40
CA LEU A 72 6.93 -6.79 -11.79
C LEU A 72 7.96 -6.23 -12.77
N ARG A 73 8.67 -5.15 -12.39
CA ARG A 73 9.78 -4.60 -13.17
C ARG A 73 10.89 -5.61 -13.36
N ASP A 74 11.35 -6.21 -12.27
CA ASP A 74 12.47 -7.12 -12.29
C ASP A 74 12.10 -8.43 -13.01
N TYR A 75 10.85 -8.88 -12.85
CA TYR A 75 10.29 -10.02 -13.57
C TYR A 75 10.24 -9.78 -15.07
N TYR A 76 9.71 -8.63 -15.50
CA TYR A 76 9.67 -8.25 -16.90
C TYR A 76 11.08 -8.14 -17.49
N ALA A 77 12.00 -7.49 -16.79
CA ALA A 77 13.40 -7.38 -17.20
C ALA A 77 14.04 -8.75 -17.38
N TYR A 78 13.85 -9.65 -16.41
CA TYR A 78 14.32 -11.04 -16.47
C TYR A 78 13.78 -11.77 -17.70
N LYS A 79 12.45 -11.73 -17.93
CA LYS A 79 11.83 -12.40 -19.09
C LYS A 79 12.31 -11.86 -20.44
N LYS A 80 12.69 -10.59 -20.49
CA LYS A 80 13.26 -9.94 -21.69
C LYS A 80 14.77 -10.14 -21.84
N GLY A 81 15.43 -10.75 -20.85
CA GLY A 81 16.88 -10.93 -20.82
C GLY A 81 17.68 -9.66 -20.49
N TYR A 82 17.02 -8.62 -19.94
CA TYR A 82 17.68 -7.40 -19.52
C TYR A 82 18.44 -7.60 -18.21
N GLN A 83 19.72 -7.22 -18.21
CA GLN A 83 20.64 -7.38 -17.08
C GLN A 83 20.58 -6.23 -16.09
N ASN A 84 20.06 -5.07 -16.50
CA ASN A 84 20.01 -3.87 -15.67
C ASN A 84 18.94 -2.88 -16.13
N LEU A 85 18.69 -1.88 -15.28
CA LEU A 85 17.69 -0.84 -15.54
C LEU A 85 18.01 0.02 -16.77
N SER A 86 19.29 0.16 -17.14
CA SER A 86 19.68 0.93 -18.34
C SER A 86 19.17 0.25 -19.60
N GLN A 87 19.33 -1.07 -19.71
CA GLN A 87 18.79 -1.86 -20.82
C GLN A 87 17.26 -1.83 -20.85
N LEU A 88 16.61 -2.00 -19.69
CA LEU A 88 15.14 -1.90 -19.61
C LEU A 88 14.63 -0.53 -20.10
N ARG A 89 15.32 0.56 -19.78
CA ARG A 89 14.95 1.92 -20.23
C ARG A 89 15.05 2.12 -21.74
N GLN A 90 15.77 1.24 -22.46
CA GLN A 90 15.85 1.26 -23.92
C GLN A 90 14.70 0.49 -24.58
N ASP A 91 13.94 -0.31 -23.84
CA ASP A 91 12.74 -0.99 -24.36
C ASP A 91 11.67 0.07 -24.71
N ARG A 92 11.27 0.09 -25.98
CA ARG A 92 10.26 1.03 -26.51
C ARG A 92 8.91 0.91 -25.82
N LYS A 93 8.58 -0.25 -25.25
CA LYS A 93 7.31 -0.51 -24.55
C LYS A 93 7.39 -0.13 -23.07
N TYR A 94 8.58 -0.07 -22.49
CA TYR A 94 8.76 0.35 -21.11
C TYR A 94 8.56 1.87 -20.96
N LYS A 95 7.73 2.25 -20.00
CA LYS A 95 7.51 3.64 -19.59
C LYS A 95 7.78 3.78 -18.10
N LYS A 96 8.32 4.94 -17.68
CA LYS A 96 8.53 5.23 -16.26
C LYS A 96 7.21 5.05 -15.48
N ASN A 97 7.29 4.36 -14.34
CA ASN A 97 6.18 4.06 -13.43
C ASN A 97 5.05 3.20 -14.05
N ILE A 98 5.28 2.50 -15.18
CA ILE A 98 4.26 1.66 -15.82
C ILE A 98 3.75 0.54 -14.89
N PHE A 99 4.62 0.00 -14.05
CA PHE A 99 4.27 -1.05 -13.08
C PHE A 99 3.45 -0.54 -11.89
N GLN A 100 3.31 0.78 -11.71
CA GLN A 100 2.37 1.34 -10.74
C GLN A 100 0.93 1.31 -11.24
N ARG A 101 0.71 1.11 -12.55
CA ARG A 101 -0.58 1.19 -13.20
C ARG A 101 -1.16 -0.21 -13.38
N THR A 102 -1.71 -0.76 -12.30
CA THR A 102 -2.31 -2.10 -12.27
C THR A 102 -3.84 -2.10 -12.36
N MET A 103 -4.49 -0.93 -12.24
CA MET A 103 -5.96 -0.82 -12.25
C MET A 103 -6.60 -1.33 -13.55
N PRO A 104 -7.85 -1.81 -13.51
CA PRO A 104 -8.57 -2.26 -14.69
C PRO A 104 -8.67 -1.20 -15.79
N TRP A 105 -8.85 0.08 -15.47
CA TRP A 105 -8.95 1.14 -16.50
C TRP A 105 -7.62 1.46 -17.20
N HIS A 106 -6.48 0.94 -16.71
CA HIS A 106 -5.17 1.09 -17.36
C HIS A 106 -4.88 0.02 -18.44
N LYS A 107 -5.87 -0.75 -18.92
CA LYS A 107 -5.66 -1.91 -19.84
C LYS A 107 -4.78 -1.64 -21.05
N LYS A 108 -4.69 -0.39 -21.54
CA LYS A 108 -3.91 -0.03 -22.73
C LYS A 108 -2.56 0.63 -22.44
N ASN A 109 -2.29 1.04 -21.20
CA ASN A 109 -1.12 1.85 -20.88
C ASN A 109 -0.51 1.58 -19.48
N GLY A 110 -0.80 0.41 -18.90
CA GLY A 110 -0.32 -0.04 -17.60
C GLY A 110 0.47 -1.35 -17.64
N ALA A 111 0.57 -1.99 -16.47
CA ALA A 111 1.34 -3.21 -16.28
C ALA A 111 0.73 -4.41 -17.04
N ILE A 112 -0.61 -4.52 -17.09
CA ILE A 112 -1.32 -5.64 -17.71
C ILE A 112 -0.86 -5.92 -19.16
N PRO A 113 -0.95 -4.97 -20.12
CA PRO A 113 -0.51 -5.21 -21.49
C PRO A 113 0.99 -5.47 -21.60
N LEU A 114 1.80 -4.87 -20.71
CA LEU A 114 3.24 -5.06 -20.72
C LEU A 114 3.65 -6.47 -20.26
N LEU A 115 2.95 -7.03 -19.28
CA LEU A 115 3.20 -8.40 -18.81
C LEU A 115 2.68 -9.46 -19.81
N LEU A 116 1.60 -9.15 -20.54
CA LEU A 116 1.12 -10.01 -21.62
C LEU A 116 2.18 -10.21 -22.72
N ASP A 117 3.00 -9.19 -23.00
CA ASP A 117 4.11 -9.28 -23.97
C ASP A 117 5.18 -10.32 -23.59
N VAL A 118 5.25 -10.71 -22.32
CA VAL A 118 6.16 -11.76 -21.82
C VAL A 118 5.41 -13.03 -21.43
N GLY A 119 4.18 -13.19 -21.93
CA GLY A 119 3.36 -14.40 -21.76
C GLY A 119 2.63 -14.49 -20.42
N VAL A 120 2.49 -13.39 -19.69
CA VAL A 120 1.81 -13.37 -18.38
C VAL A 120 0.53 -12.55 -18.45
N ASP A 121 -0.58 -13.19 -18.13
CA ASP A 121 -1.87 -12.54 -17.98
C ASP A 121 -2.16 -12.27 -16.50
N LEU A 122 -1.89 -11.04 -16.06
CA LEU A 122 -2.08 -10.64 -14.66
C LEU A 122 -3.54 -10.80 -14.20
N GLU A 123 -4.50 -10.67 -15.11
CA GLU A 123 -5.93 -10.77 -14.79
C GLU A 123 -6.36 -12.19 -14.41
N LYS A 124 -5.50 -13.19 -14.67
CA LYS A 124 -5.72 -14.59 -14.28
C LYS A 124 -5.10 -14.98 -12.94
N LEU A 125 -4.30 -14.10 -12.34
CA LEU A 125 -3.67 -14.37 -11.04
C LEU A 125 -4.67 -14.16 -9.92
N SER A 126 -4.67 -15.07 -8.93
CA SER A 126 -5.75 -15.15 -7.95
C SER A 126 -5.83 -13.91 -7.05
N ASP A 127 -4.68 -13.38 -6.65
CA ASP A 127 -4.57 -12.21 -5.79
C ASP A 127 -4.57 -10.87 -6.55
N PHE A 128 -4.67 -10.85 -7.89
CA PHE A 128 -4.58 -9.60 -8.66
C PHE A 128 -5.62 -8.54 -8.28
N PRO A 129 -6.91 -8.87 -8.00
CA PRO A 129 -7.86 -7.89 -7.49
C PRO A 129 -7.41 -7.24 -6.18
N THR A 130 -6.80 -8.02 -5.28
CA THR A 130 -6.24 -7.50 -4.01
C THR A 130 -5.03 -6.60 -4.26
N ILE A 131 -4.19 -6.93 -5.26
CA ILE A 131 -3.09 -6.08 -5.69
C ILE A 131 -3.61 -4.76 -6.26
N GLN A 132 -4.71 -4.78 -7.02
CA GLN A 132 -5.30 -3.56 -7.55
C GLN A 132 -5.79 -2.66 -6.40
N GLU A 133 -6.49 -3.25 -5.43
CA GLU A 133 -6.96 -2.52 -4.25
C GLU A 133 -5.79 -1.91 -3.45
N LEU A 134 -4.74 -2.69 -3.22
CA LEU A 134 -3.51 -2.22 -2.57
C LEU A 134 -2.87 -1.03 -3.30
N MET A 135 -2.82 -1.08 -4.63
CA MET A 135 -2.21 -0.03 -5.44
C MET A 135 -3.05 1.26 -5.47
N LEU A 136 -4.38 1.15 -5.35
CA LEU A 136 -5.27 2.29 -5.15
C LEU A 136 -5.01 2.95 -3.77
N HIS A 137 -4.96 2.15 -2.70
CA HIS A 137 -4.66 2.64 -1.34
C HIS A 137 -3.26 3.26 -1.24
N ARG A 138 -2.28 2.71 -1.94
CA ARG A 138 -0.95 3.32 -2.06
C ARG A 138 -1.05 4.75 -2.59
N HIS A 139 -1.87 4.99 -3.61
CA HIS A 139 -2.01 6.32 -4.20
C HIS A 139 -2.56 7.32 -3.16
N LEU A 140 -3.65 6.93 -2.49
CA LEU A 140 -4.24 7.69 -1.38
C LEU A 140 -3.18 8.06 -0.31
N TYR A 141 -2.42 7.08 0.18
CA TYR A 141 -1.50 7.31 1.30
C TYR A 141 -0.21 8.01 0.89
N ALA A 142 0.30 7.77 -0.31
CA ALA A 142 1.55 8.37 -0.78
C ALA A 142 1.38 9.81 -1.24
N HIS A 143 0.19 10.18 -1.76
CA HIS A 143 -0.03 11.48 -2.37
C HIS A 143 -0.99 12.38 -1.60
N ASN A 144 -1.95 11.80 -0.87
CA ASN A 144 -2.95 12.56 -0.12
C ASN A 144 -2.92 12.28 1.40
N LEU A 145 -1.87 11.62 1.90
CA LEU A 145 -1.66 11.34 3.33
C LEU A 145 -2.84 10.64 4.02
N GLY A 146 -3.68 9.94 3.25
CA GLY A 146 -4.88 9.28 3.76
C GLY A 146 -6.15 10.13 3.77
N VAL A 147 -6.11 11.39 3.34
CA VAL A 147 -7.30 12.23 3.14
C VAL A 147 -7.97 11.82 1.82
N ILE A 148 -9.28 11.59 1.85
CA ILE A 148 -10.03 11.21 0.64
C ILE A 148 -10.34 12.42 -0.24
N ASP A 149 -10.46 12.17 -1.54
CA ASP A 149 -10.90 13.12 -2.55
C ASP A 149 -11.87 12.43 -3.52
N ASP A 150 -12.50 13.23 -4.39
CA ASP A 150 -13.50 12.75 -5.36
C ASP A 150 -12.92 11.64 -6.26
N SER A 151 -11.65 11.76 -6.64
CA SER A 151 -10.99 10.78 -7.51
C SER A 151 -10.83 9.45 -6.81
N TYR A 152 -10.39 9.44 -5.55
CA TYR A 152 -10.22 8.22 -4.77
C TYR A 152 -11.57 7.55 -4.47
N ILE A 153 -12.61 8.32 -4.14
CA ILE A 153 -13.96 7.80 -3.89
C ILE A 153 -14.48 7.09 -5.14
N GLU A 154 -14.39 7.74 -6.30
CA GLU A 154 -14.85 7.20 -7.57
C GLU A 154 -14.02 5.97 -8.00
N ASP A 155 -12.70 6.03 -7.88
CA ASP A 155 -11.82 4.91 -8.20
C ASP A 155 -12.07 3.69 -7.30
N LEU A 156 -12.32 3.91 -5.99
CA LEU A 156 -12.66 2.84 -5.06
C LEU A 156 -14.00 2.20 -5.42
N LYS A 157 -15.02 3.02 -5.69
CA LYS A 157 -16.33 2.57 -6.14
C LYS A 157 -16.24 1.76 -7.43
N ASN A 158 -15.47 2.24 -8.41
CA ASN A 158 -15.26 1.52 -9.66
C ASN A 158 -14.52 0.20 -9.48
N LEU A 159 -13.59 0.11 -8.51
CA LEU A 159 -12.80 -1.09 -8.29
C LEU A 159 -13.52 -2.14 -7.43
N THR A 160 -14.19 -1.73 -6.36
CA THR A 160 -14.77 -2.64 -5.35
C THR A 160 -16.29 -2.60 -5.27
N GLY A 161 -16.95 -1.66 -5.96
CA GLY A 161 -18.38 -1.38 -5.82
C GLY A 161 -18.74 -0.63 -4.53
N THR A 162 -17.76 -0.24 -3.71
CA THR A 162 -18.00 0.44 -2.44
C THR A 162 -18.04 1.95 -2.63
N ASP A 163 -19.20 2.57 -2.42
CA ASP A 163 -19.30 4.03 -2.34
C ASP A 163 -19.03 4.49 -0.91
N LEU A 164 -18.01 5.34 -0.72
CA LEU A 164 -17.70 5.88 0.60
C LEU A 164 -18.75 6.86 1.12
N LEU A 165 -19.51 7.50 0.23
CA LEU A 165 -20.53 8.47 0.63
C LEU A 165 -21.79 7.78 1.19
N ASP A 166 -21.92 6.47 1.03
CA ASP A 166 -22.96 5.68 1.70
C ASP A 166 -22.69 5.53 3.22
N LYS A 167 -21.47 5.82 3.68
CA LYS A 167 -21.08 5.77 5.09
C LYS A 167 -21.44 7.10 5.78
N PRO A 168 -22.36 7.13 6.77
CA PRO A 168 -22.79 8.36 7.43
C PRO A 168 -21.66 9.17 8.05
N GLU A 169 -20.64 8.49 8.59
CA GLU A 169 -19.47 9.12 9.21
C GLU A 169 -18.56 9.86 8.22
N ILE A 170 -18.68 9.56 6.92
CA ILE A 170 -17.98 10.24 5.82
C ILE A 170 -18.89 11.31 5.23
N SER A 171 -20.12 10.95 4.82
CA SER A 171 -21.02 11.88 4.10
C SER A 171 -21.52 13.03 4.96
N SER A 172 -21.50 12.92 6.28
CA SER A 172 -21.81 14.05 7.16
C SER A 172 -20.73 15.14 7.18
N LYS A 173 -19.51 14.84 6.67
CA LYS A 173 -18.33 15.72 6.74
C LYS A 173 -17.78 16.06 5.37
N TYR A 174 -17.73 15.10 4.46
CA TYR A 174 -17.26 15.31 3.10
C TYR A 174 -18.35 16.00 2.25
N PRO A 175 -18.02 16.98 1.40
CA PRO A 175 -16.68 17.53 1.10
C PRO A 175 -16.30 18.76 1.95
N ALA A 176 -17.03 19.06 3.02
CA ALA A 176 -16.82 20.27 3.82
C ALA A 176 -15.55 20.23 4.70
N GLU A 177 -15.07 19.05 5.07
CA GLU A 177 -13.89 18.84 5.91
C GLU A 177 -12.92 17.80 5.31
N ASP A 178 -11.65 17.87 5.71
CA ASP A 178 -10.67 16.81 5.43
C ASP A 178 -11.06 15.52 6.17
N VAL A 179 -11.37 14.47 5.42
CA VAL A 179 -11.75 13.16 5.97
C VAL A 179 -10.63 12.15 5.75
N TYR A 180 -10.04 11.66 6.85
CA TYR A 180 -9.06 10.59 6.81
C TYR A 180 -9.71 9.21 6.62
N TRP A 181 -9.14 8.41 5.73
CA TRP A 181 -9.56 7.04 5.46
C TRP A 181 -8.50 6.01 5.84
N PHE A 182 -8.58 5.55 7.09
CA PHE A 182 -7.67 4.56 7.66
C PHE A 182 -8.21 3.13 7.67
N GLU A 183 -9.44 2.89 7.20
CA GLU A 183 -10.07 1.56 7.20
C GLU A 183 -9.19 0.50 6.47
N PRO A 184 -8.58 0.78 5.30
CA PRO A 184 -7.72 -0.19 4.61
C PRO A 184 -6.51 -0.65 5.43
N LEU A 185 -6.02 0.16 6.37
CA LEU A 185 -4.89 -0.20 7.23
C LEU A 185 -5.21 -1.42 8.13
N GLY A 186 -6.49 -1.69 8.40
CA GLY A 186 -6.92 -2.90 9.10
C GLY A 186 -6.66 -4.21 8.33
N ARG A 187 -6.43 -4.11 7.01
CA ARG A 187 -6.20 -5.25 6.10
C ARG A 187 -4.73 -5.42 5.69
N ILE A 188 -3.77 -4.74 6.35
CA ILE A 188 -2.34 -4.82 5.99
C ILE A 188 -1.83 -6.27 5.92
N ASN A 189 -2.20 -7.13 6.88
CA ASN A 189 -1.84 -8.55 6.85
C ASN A 189 -2.28 -9.24 5.55
N LEU A 190 -3.52 -8.98 5.13
CA LEU A 190 -4.07 -9.54 3.91
C LEU A 190 -3.29 -9.05 2.69
N TYR A 191 -2.95 -7.75 2.63
CA TYR A 191 -2.16 -7.22 1.51
C TYR A 191 -0.75 -7.78 1.46
N ILE A 192 -0.05 -7.91 2.60
CA ILE A 192 1.31 -8.47 2.64
C ILE A 192 1.30 -9.91 2.12
N GLU A 193 0.37 -10.73 2.59
CA GLU A 193 0.27 -12.12 2.16
C GLU A 193 -0.21 -12.27 0.71
N ALA A 194 -1.11 -11.40 0.25
CA ALA A 194 -1.51 -11.35 -1.16
C ALA A 194 -0.33 -11.01 -2.08
N VAL A 195 0.53 -10.06 -1.69
CA VAL A 195 1.74 -9.75 -2.46
C VAL A 195 2.69 -10.94 -2.51
N ARG A 196 2.90 -11.65 -1.38
CA ARG A 196 3.73 -12.87 -1.35
C ARG A 196 3.21 -13.93 -2.30
N ARG A 197 1.91 -14.26 -2.24
CA ARG A 197 1.27 -15.25 -3.11
C ARG A 197 1.31 -14.82 -4.59
N PHE A 198 0.96 -13.57 -4.87
CA PHE A 198 1.05 -12.99 -6.21
C PHE A 198 2.45 -13.11 -6.82
N CYS A 199 3.50 -12.82 -6.04
CA CYS A 199 4.88 -12.97 -6.52
C CYS A 199 5.25 -14.44 -6.76
N ASN A 200 4.77 -15.35 -5.90
CA ASN A 200 5.04 -16.78 -6.04
C ASN A 200 4.33 -17.41 -7.26
N GLU A 201 3.10 -16.99 -7.58
CA GLU A 201 2.37 -17.48 -8.77
C GLU A 201 3.07 -17.11 -10.09
N LEU A 202 3.85 -16.03 -10.10
CA LEU A 202 4.56 -15.55 -11.28
C LEU A 202 5.87 -16.32 -11.56
N THR A 203 6.43 -17.03 -10.56
CA THR A 203 7.78 -17.60 -10.62
C THR A 203 7.79 -19.11 -10.71
#